data_AF-A0A3D2HCU6-F1
#
_entry.id   AF-A0A3D2HCU6-F1
#
_cell.length_a   1.000
_cell.length_b   1.000
_cell.length_c   1.000
_cell.angle_alpha   90.00
_cell.angle_beta   90.00
_cell.angle_gamma   90.00
#
_symmetry.space_group_name_H-M   'P 1'
#
loop_
_entity.id
_entity.type
_entity.pdbx_description
1 polymer ?
#
loop_
_entity_poly.entity_id
_entity_poly.type
_entity_poly.pdbx_seq_one_letter_code
_entity_poly.pdbx_strand_id
1 'polypeptide(L)'
;MSNFIDDCLNGDAFFSDIDSVVDRWHQGEIKGDISLREALGMTKDEYVLWMKDPDNINFIIHARQRRIPVEVAIDEFFSLPMAARGSSKDEINSIVKWLKKEHGIC
;
A
#
# COMPACT_ATOMS: atom_id res chain seq x y z
N MET A 1 -12.62 -0.05 15.40
CA MET A 1 -12.86 0.29 13.99
C MET A 1 -11.80 -0.43 13.21
N SER A 2 -12.18 -1.49 12.51
CA SER A 2 -11.29 -2.14 11.54
C SER A 2 -11.16 -1.23 10.33
N ASN A 3 -9.96 -1.19 9.76
CA ASN A 3 -9.67 -0.46 8.53
C ASN A 3 -9.41 -1.47 7.42
N PHE A 4 -9.44 -1.03 6.16
CA PHE A 4 -9.27 -1.93 5.02
C PHE A 4 -8.01 -2.80 5.10
N ILE A 5 -6.88 -2.24 5.56
CA ILE A 5 -5.64 -3.01 5.74
C ILE A 5 -5.81 -4.08 6.82
N ASP A 6 -6.47 -3.78 7.94
CA ASP A 6 -6.78 -4.76 8.98
C ASP A 6 -7.71 -5.87 8.46
N ASP A 7 -8.73 -5.51 7.68
CA ASP A 7 -9.63 -6.48 7.04
C ASP A 7 -8.86 -7.38 6.04
N CYS A 8 -7.90 -6.81 5.29
CA CYS A 8 -6.99 -7.58 4.43
C CYS A 8 -6.09 -8.52 5.24
N LEU A 9 -5.60 -8.11 6.40
CA LEU A 9 -4.75 -8.92 7.27
C LEU A 9 -5.51 -10.07 7.94
N ASN A 10 -6.79 -9.87 8.26
CA ASN A 10 -7.68 -10.89 8.81
C ASN A 10 -8.23 -11.84 7.74
N GLY A 11 -8.05 -11.52 6.45
CA GLY A 11 -8.60 -12.28 5.32
C GLY A 11 -10.10 -12.03 5.09
N ASP A 12 -10.62 -10.92 5.62
CA ASP A 12 -12.01 -10.48 5.44
C ASP A 12 -12.19 -9.66 4.14
N ALA A 13 -11.10 -9.03 3.66
CA ALA A 13 -11.06 -8.27 2.41
C ALA A 13 -9.87 -8.67 1.52
N PHE A 14 -10.03 -8.51 0.20
CA PHE A 14 -8.94 -8.67 -0.76
C PHE A 14 -8.44 -7.31 -1.23
N PHE A 15 -7.19 -7.27 -1.71
CA PHE A 15 -6.63 -6.05 -2.31
C PHE A 15 -7.46 -5.52 -3.48
N SER A 16 -8.18 -6.40 -4.21
CA SER A 16 -9.10 -6.04 -5.28
C SER A 16 -10.37 -5.31 -4.78
N ASP A 17 -10.76 -5.48 -3.52
CA ASP A 17 -11.92 -4.79 -2.92
C ASP A 17 -11.64 -3.32 -2.60
N ILE A 18 -10.39 -2.85 -2.77
CA ILE A 18 -10.07 -1.44 -2.48
C ILE A 18 -10.93 -0.48 -3.29
N ASP A 19 -11.23 -0.79 -4.54
CA ASP A 19 -12.06 0.06 -5.41
C ASP A 19 -13.47 0.21 -4.83
N SER A 20 -14.02 -0.88 -4.28
CA SER A 20 -15.32 -0.86 -3.58
C SER A 20 -15.26 -0.04 -2.30
N VAL A 21 -14.16 -0.06 -1.55
CA VAL A 21 -14.00 0.79 -0.36
C VAL A 21 -13.87 2.26 -0.73
N VAL A 22 -13.13 2.58 -1.79
CA VAL A 22 -12.98 3.94 -2.32
C VAL A 22 -14.32 4.46 -2.83
N ASP A 23 -15.11 3.65 -3.52
CA ASP A 23 -16.44 4.02 -4.00
C ASP A 23 -17.39 4.30 -2.82
N ARG A 24 -17.44 3.41 -1.82
CA ARG A 24 -18.22 3.62 -0.59
C ARG A 24 -17.80 4.88 0.17
N TRP A 25 -16.50 5.20 0.16
CA TRP A 25 -16.02 6.46 0.73
C TRP A 25 -16.52 7.68 -0.08
N HIS A 26 -16.47 7.63 -1.42
CA HIS A 26 -17.00 8.69 -2.29
C HIS A 26 -18.52 8.87 -2.17
N GLN A 27 -19.25 7.77 -1.95
CA GLN A 27 -20.70 7.80 -1.71
C GLN A 27 -21.07 8.33 -0.32
N GLY A 28 -20.08 8.57 0.55
CA GLY A 28 -20.29 9.01 1.93
C GLY A 28 -20.89 7.92 2.83
N GLU A 29 -20.80 6.64 2.43
CA GLU A 29 -21.25 5.51 3.26
C GLU A 29 -20.34 5.31 4.48
N ILE A 30 -19.08 5.70 4.35
CA ILE A 30 -18.13 5.69 5.46
C ILE A 30 -18.46 6.88 6.37
N LYS A 31 -19.13 6.58 7.48
CA LYS A 31 -19.57 7.58 8.46
C LYS A 31 -18.39 8.21 9.18
N GLY A 32 -18.30 9.53 9.06
CA GLY A 32 -17.30 10.36 9.72
C GLY A 32 -16.53 11.17 8.67
N ASP A 33 -16.14 12.39 9.02
CA ASP A 33 -15.27 13.25 8.20
C ASP A 33 -13.83 12.69 8.21
N ILE A 34 -13.68 11.40 7.88
CA ILE A 34 -12.41 10.70 7.89
C ILE A 34 -11.81 10.72 6.50
N SER A 35 -10.51 10.99 6.45
CA SER A 35 -9.79 10.98 5.18
C SER A 35 -9.75 9.57 4.59
N LEU A 36 -9.70 9.44 3.25
CA LEU A 36 -9.58 8.14 2.59
C LEU A 36 -8.39 7.31 3.12
N ARG A 37 -7.28 7.99 3.42
CA ARG A 37 -6.11 7.40 4.10
C ARG A 37 -6.47 6.72 5.43
N GLU A 38 -7.33 7.33 6.23
CA GLU A 38 -7.79 6.77 7.52
C GLU A 38 -8.78 5.63 7.31
N ALA A 39 -9.68 5.75 6.33
CA ALA A 39 -10.57 4.65 5.95
C ALA A 39 -9.79 3.41 5.48
N LEU A 40 -8.72 3.63 4.71
CA LEU A 40 -7.83 2.57 4.26
C LEU A 40 -6.90 2.05 5.37
N GLY A 41 -6.61 2.85 6.40
CA GLY A 41 -5.67 2.48 7.46
C GLY A 41 -4.20 2.56 7.05
N MET A 42 -3.89 3.36 6.04
CA MET A 42 -2.53 3.53 5.52
C MET A 42 -1.81 4.69 6.21
N THR A 43 -0.49 4.57 6.32
CA THR A 43 0.39 5.71 6.62
C THR A 43 0.44 6.67 5.43
N LYS A 44 0.98 7.87 5.65
CA LYS A 44 1.15 8.86 4.59
C LYS A 44 2.03 8.32 3.45
N ASP A 45 3.11 7.64 3.76
CA ASP A 45 4.03 7.04 2.79
C ASP A 45 3.34 5.96 1.93
N GLU A 46 2.63 5.05 2.58
CA GLU A 46 1.85 4.00 1.92
C GLU A 46 0.76 4.60 1.03
N TYR A 47 0.07 5.63 1.52
CA TYR A 47 -0.97 6.32 0.76
C TYR A 47 -0.40 6.99 -0.50
N VAL A 48 0.75 7.67 -0.41
CA VAL A 48 1.40 8.27 -1.58
C VAL A 48 1.86 7.19 -2.57
N LEU A 49 2.36 6.07 -2.07
CA LEU A 49 2.78 4.93 -2.88
C LEU A 49 1.62 4.35 -3.69
N TRP A 50 0.47 4.16 -3.03
CA TRP A 50 -0.77 3.71 -3.65
C TRP A 50 -1.35 4.76 -4.62
N MET A 51 -1.27 6.05 -4.28
CA MET A 51 -1.77 7.12 -5.14
C MET A 51 -0.95 7.25 -6.43
N LYS A 52 0.34 6.88 -6.41
CA LYS A 52 1.18 6.82 -7.61
C LYS A 52 0.83 5.66 -8.51
N ASP A 53 0.59 4.50 -7.92
CA ASP A 53 0.21 3.30 -8.65
C ASP A 53 -0.62 2.37 -7.74
N PRO A 54 -1.87 2.06 -8.13
CA PRO A 54 -2.78 1.26 -7.30
C PRO A 54 -2.34 -0.20 -7.14
N ASP A 55 -1.56 -0.77 -8.07
CA ASP A 55 -1.02 -2.13 -7.93
C ASP A 55 -0.02 -2.25 -6.79
N ASN A 56 0.56 -1.13 -6.34
CA ASN A 56 1.47 -1.11 -5.20
C ASN A 56 0.81 -1.50 -3.87
N ILE A 57 -0.52 -1.58 -3.81
CA ILE A 57 -1.20 -2.02 -2.59
C ILE A 57 -0.76 -3.40 -2.12
N ASN A 58 -0.36 -4.27 -3.04
CA ASN A 58 0.18 -5.58 -2.72
C ASN A 58 1.41 -5.46 -1.81
N PHE A 59 2.33 -4.51 -2.11
CA PHE A 59 3.51 -4.27 -1.28
C PHE A 59 3.14 -3.73 0.10
N ILE A 60 2.13 -2.87 0.17
CA ILE A 60 1.65 -2.30 1.44
C ILE A 60 1.11 -3.43 2.33
N ILE A 61 0.23 -4.28 1.79
CA ILE A 61 -0.34 -5.42 2.53
C ILE A 61 0.77 -6.39 2.96
N HIS A 62 1.69 -6.74 2.06
CA HIS A 62 2.83 -7.61 2.38
C HIS A 62 3.72 -7.03 3.49
N ALA A 63 4.01 -5.73 3.43
CA ALA A 63 4.80 -5.04 4.45
C ALA A 63 4.12 -5.11 5.81
N ARG A 64 2.81 -4.87 5.86
CA ARG A 64 1.99 -4.91 7.07
C ARG A 64 1.87 -6.31 7.64
N GLN A 65 1.69 -7.32 6.80
CA GLN A 65 1.64 -8.71 7.20
C GLN A 65 2.94 -9.14 7.89
N ARG A 66 4.08 -8.64 7.40
CA ARG A 66 5.41 -8.93 7.96
C ARG A 66 5.87 -7.93 9.02
N ARG A 67 5.07 -6.89 9.31
CA ARG A 67 5.40 -5.78 10.21
C ARG A 67 6.75 -5.12 9.87
N ILE A 68 7.04 -4.99 8.59
CA ILE A 68 8.23 -4.31 8.07
C ILE A 68 7.83 -2.99 7.38
N PRO A 69 8.76 -2.04 7.20
CA PRO A 69 8.50 -0.86 6.39
C PRO A 69 8.19 -1.26 4.94
N VAL A 70 7.27 -0.53 4.29
CA VAL A 70 6.90 -0.78 2.88
C VAL A 70 8.10 -0.75 1.94
N GLU A 71 9.07 0.10 2.24
CA GLU A 71 10.32 0.21 1.48
C GLU A 71 11.15 -1.08 1.52
N VAL A 72 11.17 -1.78 2.67
CA VAL A 72 11.86 -3.07 2.83
C VAL A 72 11.11 -4.18 2.10
N ALA A 73 9.78 -4.19 2.18
CA ALA A 73 8.96 -5.17 1.45
C ALA A 73 9.15 -5.05 -0.07
N ILE A 74 9.24 -3.81 -0.56
CA ILE A 74 9.56 -3.53 -1.94
C ILE A 74 10.97 -4.02 -2.26
N ASP A 75 11.99 -3.63 -1.49
CA ASP A 75 13.39 -4.05 -1.71
C ASP A 75 13.54 -5.57 -1.77
N GLU A 76 12.92 -6.32 -0.85
CA GLU A 76 12.93 -7.78 -0.85
C GLU A 76 12.30 -8.36 -2.12
N PHE A 77 11.15 -7.83 -2.56
CA PHE A 77 10.53 -8.23 -3.83
C PHE A 77 11.44 -7.95 -5.02
N PHE A 78 12.22 -6.86 -4.96
CA PHE A 78 13.20 -6.52 -5.99
C PHE A 78 14.48 -7.36 -5.95
N SER A 79 14.80 -7.92 -4.78
CA SER A 79 15.91 -8.84 -4.58
C SER A 79 15.62 -10.24 -5.13
N LEU A 80 14.33 -10.59 -5.32
CA LEU A 80 13.94 -11.85 -5.95
C LEU A 80 14.35 -11.94 -7.44
N PRO A 81 14.60 -13.16 -7.96
CA PRO A 81 14.89 -13.39 -9.37
C PRO A 81 13.78 -12.82 -10.27
N MET A 82 14.18 -12.27 -11.43
CA MET A 82 13.25 -11.64 -12.40
C MET A 82 12.04 -12.53 -12.77
N ALA A 83 12.24 -13.85 -12.86
CA ALA A 83 11.19 -14.81 -13.20
C ALA A 83 10.07 -14.94 -12.14
N ALA A 84 10.32 -14.53 -10.89
CA ALA A 84 9.36 -14.66 -9.79
C ALA A 84 8.45 -13.43 -9.63
N ARG A 85 8.83 -12.27 -10.19
CA ARG A 85 8.24 -10.98 -9.78
C ARG A 85 7.30 -10.30 -10.78
N GLY A 86 7.25 -10.72 -12.05
CA GLY A 86 6.22 -10.27 -13.03
C GLY A 86 6.19 -8.78 -13.44
N SER A 87 6.70 -7.84 -12.63
CA SER A 87 6.57 -6.38 -12.81
C SER A 87 7.90 -5.68 -13.14
N SER A 88 7.82 -4.50 -13.77
CA SER A 88 8.98 -3.74 -14.28
C SER A 88 9.72 -2.96 -13.18
N LYS A 89 11.05 -3.04 -13.18
CA LYS A 89 11.93 -2.56 -12.10
C LYS A 89 12.05 -1.04 -11.95
N ASP A 90 11.79 -0.30 -13.02
CA ASP A 90 12.14 1.12 -13.12
C ASP A 90 11.16 2.04 -12.37
N GLU A 91 9.86 1.76 -12.50
CA GLU A 91 8.78 2.54 -11.89
C GLU A 91 8.86 2.44 -10.37
N ILE A 92 9.03 1.22 -9.85
CA ILE A 92 9.04 1.00 -8.40
C ILE A 92 10.36 1.49 -7.77
N ASN A 93 11.50 1.39 -8.47
CA ASN A 93 12.76 1.95 -7.96
C ASN A 93 12.70 3.48 -7.83
N SER A 94 11.98 4.16 -8.73
CA SER A 94 11.74 5.60 -8.63
C SER A 94 10.92 5.96 -7.39
N ILE A 95 9.97 5.11 -7.01
CA ILE A 95 9.14 5.28 -5.81
C ILE A 95 9.95 5.02 -4.53
N VAL A 96 10.73 3.93 -4.48
CA VAL A 96 11.64 3.63 -3.36
C VAL A 96 12.66 4.73 -3.16
N LYS A 97 13.24 5.23 -4.26
CA LYS A 97 14.20 6.33 -4.20
C LYS A 97 13.57 7.62 -3.66
N TRP A 98 12.30 7.85 -3.96
CA TRP A 98 11.55 8.97 -3.39
C TRP A 98 11.30 8.79 -1.88
N LEU A 99 10.90 7.58 -1.44
CA LEU A 99 10.70 7.27 -0.03
C LEU A 99 12.00 7.42 0.81
N LYS A 100 13.12 6.88 0.31
CA LYS A 100 14.45 7.02 0.93
C LYS A 100 14.87 8.48 1.10
N LYS A 101 14.51 9.30 0.11
CA LYS A 101 14.79 10.74 0.11
C LYS A 101 13.90 11.51 1.10
N GLU A 102 12.63 11.14 1.23
CA GLU A 102 11.67 11.77 2.17
C GLU A 102 12.03 11.42 3.63
N HIS A 103 12.44 10.19 3.92
CA HIS A 103 12.82 9.74 5.27
C HIS A 103 14.27 10.04 5.68
N GLY A 104 15.09 10.62 4.79
CA GLY A 104 16.41 11.15 5.15
C GLY A 104 17.39 10.11 5.69
N ILE A 105 17.33 8.86 5.21
CA ILE A 105 18.29 7.82 5.59
C ILE A 105 19.38 7.80 4.50
N CYS A 106 20.43 8.60 4.71
CA CYS A 106 21.69 8.52 3.98
C CYS A 106 22.51 7.31 4.44
#